data_AF-A0A949MR67-F1
#
_entry.id   AF-A0A949MR67-F1
#
_cell.length_a   1.000
_cell.length_b   1.000
_cell.length_c   1.000
_cell.angle_alpha   90.00
_cell.angle_beta   90.00
_cell.angle_gamma   90.00
#
_symmetry.space_group_name_H-M   'P 1'
#
loop_
_entity.id
_entity.type
_entity.pdbx_description
1 polymer ?
#
loop_
_entity_poly.entity_id
_entity_poly.type
_entity_poly.pdbx_seq_one_letter_code
_entity_poly.pdbx_strand_id
1 'polypeptide(L)'
;MTISINLSSEKAHRPSRSIAAPEHRKKISSRIDAVSILPADQEVSTKYVNLNADPVHMAFFAGTRDNAKFNTAALPVDLLVPWRWPDCGHRFLEKFENLRGYGSCRTCRRHAQRVYLQEMLLSAEDFVEVPGEPTLSPANLLVTSRRTALWRCSAGHEYLCMIKRRTQQNFVCPVCREQTEENSFFFGLYPHLLQCWDAVKNLKPGAVRGESAPLSPDRLVADERNKYWLLCIGHGHSYKGTLAGLLSNSPVCPRCLPVAKNLAEIAPYLVGQWCQLRNGDQTPWNTKAGSSLKVWWQCLTHQGHLWETSVFKRVSQNTGCPYCANRAVSTTNSLATLYPEMASRLNIEKNGAKLASDILACTKKALWWNCKCGSTYQRTIEKMLSFGPGCRPAR
;
A
#
# COMPACT_ATOMS: atom_id res chain seq x y z
N MET A 1 21.02 70.81 36.32
CA MET A 1 21.34 71.47 35.03
C MET A 1 20.25 71.09 34.04
N THR A 2 19.28 71.97 33.94
CA THR A 2 18.10 71.94 33.07
C THR A 2 18.51 72.41 31.68
N ILE A 3 18.12 71.70 30.62
CA ILE A 3 17.73 72.33 29.35
C ILE A 3 16.55 71.53 28.76
N SER A 4 15.37 72.10 28.90
CA SER A 4 14.18 71.80 28.11
C SER A 4 14.25 72.61 26.82
N ILE A 5 13.88 72.02 25.68
CA ILE A 5 13.32 72.80 24.56
C ILE A 5 12.13 72.03 23.98
N ASN A 6 10.97 72.51 24.34
CA ASN A 6 9.69 72.27 23.68
C ASN A 6 9.57 73.33 22.58
N LEU A 7 9.28 72.94 21.34
CA LEU A 7 8.76 73.89 20.33
C LEU A 7 7.71 73.18 19.46
N SER A 8 6.47 73.55 19.73
CA SER A 8 5.29 73.37 18.90
C SER A 8 5.39 74.30 17.69
N SER A 9 4.98 73.86 16.49
CA SER A 9 4.24 74.74 15.58
C SER A 9 3.43 73.96 14.53
N GLU A 10 2.34 74.61 14.16
CA GLU A 10 1.17 74.14 13.44
C GLU A 10 1.33 73.72 11.97
N LYS A 11 0.32 72.94 11.56
CA LYS A 11 -0.17 72.57 10.23
C LYS A 11 0.20 73.49 9.05
N ALA A 12 0.54 72.86 7.92
CA ALA A 12 0.15 73.32 6.60
C ALA A 12 -0.40 72.15 5.76
N HIS A 13 -1.51 72.42 5.08
CA HIS A 13 -2.38 71.51 4.35
C HIS A 13 -2.12 71.61 2.84
N ARG A 14 -2.53 70.55 2.09
CA ARG A 14 -2.70 70.40 0.63
C ARG A 14 -1.54 69.75 -0.16
N PRO A 15 -1.84 69.13 -1.33
CA PRO A 15 -2.99 68.27 -1.64
C PRO A 15 -2.54 66.94 -2.27
N SER A 16 -3.35 65.90 -2.05
CA SER A 16 -3.29 64.63 -2.77
C SER A 16 -3.46 64.84 -4.28
N ARG A 17 -2.45 64.49 -5.07
CA ARG A 17 -2.55 64.42 -6.54
C ARG A 17 -3.59 63.35 -6.92
N SER A 18 -4.70 63.85 -7.44
CA SER A 18 -5.64 63.16 -8.32
C SER A 18 -4.90 62.45 -9.45
N ILE A 19 -5.08 61.13 -9.56
CA ILE A 19 -4.89 60.40 -10.81
C ILE A 19 -6.28 59.87 -11.18
N ALA A 20 -6.72 60.30 -12.36
CA ALA A 20 -8.05 60.16 -12.89
C ALA A 20 -8.56 58.71 -12.88
N ALA A 21 -9.84 58.55 -12.50
CA ALA A 21 -10.59 57.33 -12.76
C ALA A 21 -10.73 57.14 -14.28
N PRO A 22 -10.45 55.94 -14.84
CA PRO A 22 -10.67 55.69 -16.26
C PRO A 22 -12.16 55.78 -16.57
N GLU A 23 -12.49 56.42 -17.69
CA GLU A 23 -13.82 56.66 -18.26
C GLU A 23 -14.69 55.41 -18.55
N HIS A 24 -14.29 54.24 -18.06
CA HIS A 24 -14.99 52.97 -18.29
C HIS A 24 -16.33 52.83 -17.58
N ARG A 25 -16.63 53.67 -16.59
CA ARG A 25 -17.87 53.54 -15.79
C ARG A 25 -19.13 54.12 -16.46
N LYS A 26 -18.97 54.95 -17.50
CA LYS A 26 -20.13 55.55 -18.21
C LYS A 26 -20.65 54.73 -19.39
N LYS A 27 -19.88 53.78 -19.94
CA LYS A 27 -20.30 52.96 -21.10
C LYS A 27 -21.20 51.75 -20.75
N ILE A 28 -21.25 51.33 -19.48
CA ILE A 28 -22.05 50.14 -19.10
C ILE A 28 -23.51 50.53 -18.82
N SER A 29 -23.77 51.70 -18.23
CA SER A 29 -25.15 52.16 -17.98
C SER A 29 -25.94 52.31 -19.28
N SER A 30 -25.30 52.81 -20.35
CA SER A 30 -25.98 53.09 -21.62
C SER A 30 -26.29 51.85 -22.48
N ARG A 31 -25.80 50.66 -22.11
CA ARG A 31 -26.10 49.40 -22.82
C ARG A 31 -27.20 48.58 -22.15
N ILE A 32 -27.55 48.89 -20.91
CA ILE A 32 -28.61 48.18 -20.16
C ILE A 32 -29.99 48.73 -20.55
N ASP A 33 -30.11 50.02 -20.86
CA ASP A 33 -31.39 50.69 -21.13
C ASP A 33 -31.97 50.38 -22.53
N ALA A 34 -31.29 49.59 -23.37
CA ALA A 34 -31.72 49.26 -24.73
C ALA A 34 -32.04 47.77 -24.95
N VAL A 35 -32.35 47.01 -23.89
CA VAL A 35 -32.85 45.63 -24.04
C VAL A 35 -34.36 45.68 -24.25
N SER A 36 -34.76 45.81 -25.52
CA SER A 36 -36.14 45.60 -25.95
C SER A 36 -36.52 44.15 -25.70
N ILE A 37 -37.59 43.91 -24.95
CA ILE A 37 -38.16 42.58 -24.71
C ILE A 37 -38.63 42.02 -26.06
N LEU A 38 -37.99 40.96 -26.56
CA LEU A 38 -38.43 40.27 -27.79
C LEU A 38 -39.65 39.38 -27.47
N PRO A 39 -40.67 39.31 -28.36
CA PRO A 39 -41.79 38.39 -28.21
C PRO A 39 -41.36 36.92 -28.38
N ALA A 40 -42.11 36.02 -27.75
CA ALA A 40 -41.70 34.66 -27.38
C ALA A 40 -41.44 33.63 -28.51
N ASP A 41 -41.48 34.00 -29.79
CA ASP A 41 -41.53 33.01 -30.89
C ASP A 41 -40.42 33.17 -31.95
N GLN A 42 -39.16 33.31 -31.54
CA GLN A 42 -38.01 33.07 -32.43
C GLN A 42 -36.93 32.22 -31.76
N GLU A 43 -36.37 31.30 -32.55
CA GLU A 43 -35.35 30.31 -32.17
C GLU A 43 -34.25 30.91 -31.26
N VAL A 44 -34.09 30.31 -30.08
CA VAL A 44 -33.08 30.71 -29.09
C VAL A 44 -31.69 30.43 -29.64
N SER A 45 -31.11 31.46 -30.26
CA SER A 45 -29.69 31.55 -30.58
C SER A 45 -28.84 31.19 -29.35
N THR A 46 -27.83 30.34 -29.54
CA THR A 46 -26.85 29.80 -28.56
C THR A 46 -26.02 30.85 -27.80
N LYS A 47 -26.40 32.13 -27.84
CA LYS A 47 -25.65 33.27 -27.30
C LYS A 47 -26.15 33.79 -25.95
N TYR A 48 -27.22 33.24 -25.39
CA TYR A 48 -27.80 33.75 -24.15
C TYR A 48 -28.10 32.64 -23.12
N VAL A 49 -27.91 32.94 -21.83
CA VAL A 49 -28.15 32.00 -20.72
C VAL A 49 -29.18 32.55 -19.74
N ASN A 50 -30.12 31.69 -19.31
CA ASN A 50 -31.08 31.97 -18.25
C ASN A 50 -30.54 31.45 -16.90
N LEU A 51 -30.25 32.36 -15.97
CA LEU A 51 -29.65 32.05 -14.67
C LEU A 51 -30.58 31.22 -13.74
N ASN A 52 -31.90 31.33 -13.89
CA ASN A 52 -32.86 30.58 -13.05
C ASN A 52 -32.94 29.09 -13.43
N ALA A 53 -32.40 28.70 -14.59
CA ALA A 53 -32.39 27.32 -15.05
C ALA A 53 -31.15 26.53 -14.61
N ASP A 54 -30.18 27.16 -13.93
CA ASP A 54 -28.92 26.53 -13.50
C ASP A 54 -28.67 26.75 -11.98
N PRO A 55 -29.15 25.82 -11.13
CA PRO A 55 -29.08 25.94 -9.66
C PRO A 55 -27.64 26.05 -9.11
N VAL A 56 -26.64 25.55 -9.84
CA VAL A 56 -25.23 25.56 -9.43
C VAL A 56 -24.66 26.98 -9.48
N HIS A 57 -25.04 27.77 -10.49
CA HIS A 57 -24.55 29.14 -10.65
C HIS A 57 -25.27 30.13 -9.73
N MET A 58 -26.52 29.84 -9.36
CA MET A 58 -27.29 30.61 -8.37
C MET A 58 -26.60 30.64 -6.98
N ALA A 59 -25.88 29.58 -6.60
CA ALA A 59 -25.15 29.53 -5.33
C ALA A 59 -24.04 30.59 -5.23
N PHE A 60 -23.36 30.93 -6.33
CA PHE A 60 -22.34 31.99 -6.40
C PHE A 60 -22.94 33.41 -6.43
N PHE A 61 -24.25 33.50 -6.67
CA PHE A 61 -25.01 34.75 -6.83
C PHE A 61 -25.76 35.19 -5.57
N ALA A 62 -25.88 34.33 -4.56
CA ALA A 62 -26.58 34.63 -3.32
C ALA A 62 -25.83 35.70 -2.50
N GLY A 63 -26.21 36.97 -2.66
CA GLY A 63 -25.83 38.07 -1.76
C GLY A 63 -25.22 39.33 -2.39
N THR A 64 -25.26 39.50 -3.71
CA THR A 64 -24.89 40.77 -4.36
C THR A 64 -26.13 41.68 -4.48
N ARG A 65 -25.96 42.98 -4.15
CA ARG A 65 -27.04 43.99 -4.08
C ARG A 65 -27.76 44.27 -5.41
N ASP A 66 -27.27 43.73 -6.53
CA ASP A 66 -27.73 44.03 -7.90
C ASP A 66 -28.53 42.89 -8.57
N ASN A 67 -28.89 41.82 -7.82
CA ASN A 67 -29.52 40.61 -8.38
C ASN A 67 -30.83 40.81 -9.13
N ALA A 68 -31.64 41.81 -8.78
CA ALA A 68 -32.93 42.02 -9.41
C ALA A 68 -32.84 42.30 -10.93
N LYS A 69 -31.71 42.82 -11.41
CA LYS A 69 -31.50 43.14 -12.83
C LYS A 69 -31.05 41.94 -13.68
N PHE A 70 -30.56 40.89 -13.05
CA PHE A 70 -30.00 39.71 -13.74
C PHE A 70 -30.91 38.48 -13.63
N ASN A 71 -31.91 38.50 -12.74
CA ASN A 71 -32.82 37.38 -12.47
C ASN A 71 -33.92 37.16 -13.53
N THR A 72 -34.11 38.05 -14.48
CA THR A 72 -35.25 37.99 -15.44
C THR A 72 -34.85 38.08 -16.90
N ALA A 73 -33.55 38.23 -17.22
CA ALA A 73 -33.08 38.43 -18.58
C ALA A 73 -32.14 37.30 -19.03
N ALA A 74 -32.24 36.92 -20.31
CA ALA A 74 -31.26 36.06 -20.96
C ALA A 74 -29.96 36.86 -21.13
N LEU A 75 -28.86 36.41 -20.51
CA LEU A 75 -27.58 37.15 -20.49
C LEU A 75 -26.61 36.62 -21.53
N PRO A 76 -25.83 37.49 -22.21
CA PRO A 76 -24.76 37.05 -23.10
C PRO A 76 -23.72 36.20 -22.37
N VAL A 77 -23.30 35.09 -22.98
CA VAL A 77 -22.40 34.11 -22.35
C VAL A 77 -21.00 34.69 -22.04
N ASP A 78 -20.58 35.72 -22.77
CA ASP A 78 -19.26 36.36 -22.68
C ASP A 78 -19.21 37.55 -21.70
N LEU A 79 -20.34 37.88 -21.04
CA LEU A 79 -20.44 38.98 -20.10
C LEU A 79 -19.65 38.68 -18.82
N LEU A 80 -18.78 39.61 -18.40
CA LEU A 80 -18.08 39.57 -17.12
C LEU A 80 -19.00 40.02 -15.98
N VAL A 81 -19.17 39.18 -14.98
CA VAL A 81 -20.09 39.38 -13.87
C VAL A 81 -19.33 39.31 -12.53
N PRO A 82 -19.71 40.11 -11.51
CA PRO A 82 -19.17 39.98 -10.17
C PRO A 82 -19.78 38.77 -9.43
N TRP A 83 -18.92 37.88 -8.97
CA TRP A 83 -19.27 36.64 -8.26
C TRP A 83 -18.81 36.67 -6.81
N ARG A 84 -19.43 35.84 -5.97
CA ARG A 84 -19.00 35.61 -4.59
C ARG A 84 -18.89 34.11 -4.32
N TRP A 85 -17.82 33.69 -3.63
CA TRP A 85 -17.69 32.30 -3.20
C TRP A 85 -18.77 31.95 -2.17
N PRO A 86 -19.53 30.84 -2.35
CA PRO A 86 -20.59 30.45 -1.41
C PRO A 86 -20.05 30.20 0.00
N ASP A 87 -18.91 29.52 0.12
CA ASP A 87 -18.40 29.04 1.42
C ASP A 87 -17.67 30.13 2.22
N CYS A 88 -16.95 31.03 1.56
CA CYS A 88 -16.06 31.99 2.23
C CYS A 88 -16.39 33.46 1.94
N GLY A 89 -17.32 33.73 1.03
CA GLY A 89 -17.79 35.08 0.75
C GLY A 89 -16.81 36.00 0.01
N HIS A 90 -15.67 35.52 -0.47
CA HIS A 90 -14.72 36.32 -1.24
C HIS A 90 -15.29 36.68 -2.63
N ARG A 91 -15.09 37.94 -3.05
CA ARG A 91 -15.59 38.48 -4.32
C ARG A 91 -14.57 38.32 -5.45
N PHE A 92 -15.03 38.04 -6.67
CA PHE A 92 -14.21 37.98 -7.89
C PHE A 92 -15.02 38.39 -9.12
N LEU A 93 -14.37 38.62 -10.27
CA LEU A 93 -15.00 39.01 -11.54
C LEU A 93 -14.69 37.94 -12.57
N GLU A 94 -15.70 37.39 -13.25
CA GLU A 94 -15.50 36.32 -14.24
C GLU A 94 -16.67 36.18 -15.22
N LYS A 95 -16.45 35.54 -16.39
CA LYS A 95 -17.49 35.23 -17.37
C LYS A 95 -18.32 34.02 -16.95
N PHE A 96 -19.56 33.95 -17.45
CA PHE A 96 -20.48 32.87 -17.12
C PHE A 96 -19.97 31.48 -17.55
N GLU A 97 -19.51 31.35 -18.80
CA GLU A 97 -18.99 30.07 -19.36
C GLU A 97 -17.86 29.45 -18.53
N ASN A 98 -17.07 30.28 -17.85
CA ASN A 98 -15.88 29.84 -17.15
C ASN A 98 -16.18 29.23 -15.77
N LEU A 99 -17.38 29.42 -15.22
CA LEU A 99 -17.73 29.01 -13.85
C LEU A 99 -17.96 27.52 -13.67
N ARG A 100 -18.31 26.81 -14.76
CA ARG A 100 -18.50 25.34 -14.75
C ARG A 100 -17.21 24.57 -14.43
N GLY A 101 -16.06 25.23 -14.36
CA GLY A 101 -14.76 24.64 -14.01
C GLY A 101 -14.08 25.24 -12.76
N TYR A 102 -14.75 26.08 -11.97
CA TYR A 102 -14.11 26.71 -10.80
C TYR A 102 -14.02 25.75 -9.60
N GLY A 103 -12.79 25.52 -9.12
CA GLY A 103 -12.47 24.71 -7.92
C GLY A 103 -12.63 25.47 -6.60
N SER A 104 -11.73 25.32 -5.61
CA SER A 104 -11.82 26.03 -4.31
C SER A 104 -11.33 27.49 -4.38
N CYS A 105 -11.82 28.38 -3.51
CA CYS A 105 -11.39 29.79 -3.42
C CYS A 105 -9.86 29.95 -3.32
N ARG A 106 -9.24 30.65 -4.31
CA ARG A 106 -7.77 30.84 -4.38
C ARG A 106 -7.19 31.58 -3.18
N THR A 107 -7.92 32.55 -2.62
CA THR A 107 -7.49 33.32 -1.44
C THR A 107 -7.44 32.44 -0.20
N CYS A 108 -8.50 31.66 0.03
CA CYS A 108 -8.56 30.69 1.13
C CYS A 108 -7.50 29.59 0.96
N ARG A 109 -7.28 29.12 -0.27
CA ARG A 109 -6.25 28.12 -0.57
C ARG A 109 -4.84 28.58 -0.26
N ARG A 110 -4.49 29.84 -0.56
CA ARG A 110 -3.18 30.42 -0.22
C ARG A 110 -2.99 30.62 1.29
N HIS A 111 -4.05 31.02 2.00
CA HIS A 111 -3.99 31.15 3.46
C HIS A 111 -3.85 29.77 4.13
N ALA A 112 -4.67 28.80 3.72
CA ALA A 112 -4.59 27.41 4.20
C ALA A 112 -3.23 26.78 3.90
N GLN A 113 -2.64 27.00 2.72
CA GLN A 113 -1.28 26.53 2.41
C GLN A 113 -0.21 27.14 3.32
N ARG A 114 -0.34 28.42 3.68
CA ARG A 114 0.63 29.10 4.56
C ARG A 114 0.53 28.58 6.00
N VAL A 115 -0.68 28.39 6.52
CA VAL A 115 -0.92 27.82 7.85
C VAL A 115 -0.46 26.36 7.90
N TYR A 116 -0.83 25.56 6.89
CA TYR A 116 -0.40 24.16 6.76
C TYR A 116 1.14 24.00 6.66
N LEU A 117 1.82 24.87 5.90
CA LEU A 117 3.29 24.86 5.84
C LEU A 117 3.93 25.27 7.17
N GLN A 118 3.29 26.16 7.94
CA GLN A 118 3.78 26.58 9.25
C GLN A 118 3.58 25.47 10.29
N GLU A 119 2.44 24.76 10.28
CA GLU A 119 2.16 23.60 11.13
C GLU A 119 3.02 22.38 10.77
N MET A 120 3.29 22.13 9.48
CA MET A 120 4.18 21.04 9.04
C MET A 120 5.66 21.32 9.31
N LEU A 121 6.14 22.55 9.08
CA LEU A 121 7.56 22.90 9.18
C LEU A 121 7.97 23.39 10.58
N LEU A 122 7.01 23.63 11.47
CA LEU A 122 7.25 23.94 12.89
C LEU A 122 6.38 23.01 13.74
N SER A 123 6.47 21.71 13.47
CA SER A 123 5.80 20.70 14.29
C SER A 123 6.19 20.88 15.76
N ALA A 124 5.19 20.81 16.65
CA ALA A 124 5.36 20.97 18.10
C ALA A 124 6.16 19.84 18.75
N GLU A 125 6.44 18.75 18.03
CA GLU A 125 7.16 17.58 18.55
C GLU A 125 8.69 17.79 18.54
N ASP A 126 9.20 18.56 17.57
CA ASP A 126 10.64 18.81 17.40
C ASP A 126 11.11 20.13 18.03
N PHE A 127 10.18 21.02 18.39
CA PHE A 127 10.48 22.34 18.94
C PHE A 127 10.44 22.31 20.47
N VAL A 128 11.56 22.65 21.12
CA VAL A 128 11.65 22.64 22.58
C VAL A 128 11.34 24.03 23.14
N GLU A 129 12.19 25.02 22.84
CA GLU A 129 12.01 26.40 23.32
C GLU A 129 12.85 27.42 22.53
N VAL A 130 12.58 28.71 22.74
CA VAL A 130 13.52 29.79 22.40
C VAL A 130 14.23 30.21 23.68
N PRO A 131 15.56 30.04 23.79
CA PRO A 131 16.30 30.44 24.98
C PRO A 131 16.07 31.92 25.32
N GLY A 132 15.63 32.19 26.55
CA GLY A 132 15.32 33.54 27.04
C GLY A 132 13.91 34.07 26.72
N GLU A 133 13.09 33.33 25.96
CA GLU A 133 11.72 33.73 25.60
C GLU A 133 10.74 32.54 25.69
N PRO A 134 10.40 32.08 26.91
CA PRO A 134 9.62 30.85 27.14
C PRO A 134 8.14 30.94 26.71
N THR A 135 7.63 32.15 26.44
CA THR A 135 6.26 32.38 25.99
C THR A 135 6.05 32.17 24.49
N LEU A 136 7.13 31.96 23.73
CA LEU A 136 7.06 31.73 22.29
C LEU A 136 6.82 30.26 21.97
N SER A 137 5.66 29.98 21.36
CA SER A 137 5.30 28.67 20.82
C SER A 137 5.45 28.62 19.29
N PRO A 138 5.52 27.42 18.69
CA PRO A 138 5.57 27.25 17.23
C PRO A 138 4.46 27.97 16.47
N ALA A 139 3.26 28.05 17.07
CA ALA A 139 2.10 28.73 16.50
C ALA A 139 2.33 30.23 16.24
N ASN A 140 3.21 30.86 17.01
CA ASN A 140 3.49 32.30 16.95
C ASN A 140 4.82 32.64 16.25
N LEU A 141 5.47 31.64 15.64
CA LEU A 141 6.78 31.78 14.98
C LEU A 141 6.67 31.62 13.47
N LEU A 142 7.26 32.56 12.72
CA LEU A 142 7.36 32.45 11.26
C LEU A 142 8.52 31.53 10.86
N VAL A 143 8.30 30.66 9.86
CA VAL A 143 9.34 29.80 9.27
C VAL A 143 10.52 30.59 8.70
N THR A 144 10.35 31.86 8.36
CA THR A 144 11.42 32.74 7.87
C THR A 144 12.22 33.43 8.99
N SER A 145 11.88 33.18 10.27
CA SER A 145 12.49 33.80 11.44
C SER A 145 13.99 33.45 11.55
N ARG A 146 14.80 34.45 11.93
CA ARG A 146 16.23 34.26 12.22
C ARG A 146 16.51 33.92 13.69
N ARG A 147 15.47 33.78 14.53
CA ARG A 147 15.62 33.38 15.93
C ARG A 147 16.25 31.99 16.02
N THR A 148 17.07 31.78 17.03
CA THR A 148 17.62 30.45 17.38
C THR A 148 16.67 29.79 18.37
N ALA A 149 16.28 28.56 18.07
CA ALA A 149 15.49 27.72 18.97
C ALA A 149 16.29 26.47 19.34
N LEU A 150 15.97 25.90 20.50
CA LEU A 150 16.37 24.56 20.90
C LEU A 150 15.42 23.55 20.23
N TRP A 151 16.01 22.59 19.54
CA TRP A 151 15.30 21.57 18.78
C TRP A 151 15.63 20.19 19.34
N ARG A 152 14.68 19.26 19.19
CA ARG A 152 14.89 17.83 19.40
C ARG A 152 14.60 17.11 18.09
N CYS A 153 15.53 16.27 17.61
CA CYS A 153 15.26 15.44 16.43
C CYS A 153 14.54 14.14 16.78
N SER A 154 14.11 13.38 15.77
CA SER A 154 13.50 12.06 15.93
C SER A 154 14.37 11.02 16.63
N ALA A 155 15.70 11.17 16.59
CA ALA A 155 16.63 10.32 17.35
C ALA A 155 16.84 10.80 18.80
N GLY A 156 16.13 11.83 19.26
CA GLY A 156 16.20 12.36 20.62
C GLY A 156 17.30 13.40 20.86
N HIS A 157 18.14 13.71 19.87
CA HIS A 157 19.22 14.68 20.05
C HIS A 157 18.71 16.11 20.17
N GLU A 158 19.23 16.83 21.17
CA GLU A 158 18.96 18.25 21.40
C GLU A 158 20.05 19.12 20.78
N TYR A 159 19.66 20.16 20.03
CA TYR A 159 20.60 21.06 19.37
C TYR A 159 20.01 22.45 19.13
N LEU A 160 20.87 23.47 19.12
CA LEU A 160 20.48 24.85 18.81
C LEU A 160 20.57 25.11 17.30
N CYS A 161 19.49 25.63 16.71
CA CYS A 161 19.48 26.02 15.30
C CYS A 161 18.54 27.20 15.04
N MET A 162 18.91 28.03 14.05
CA MET A 162 18.06 29.10 13.54
C MET A 162 16.80 28.52 12.88
N ILE A 163 15.63 29.10 13.16
CA ILE A 163 14.34 28.65 12.63
C ILE A 163 14.36 28.59 11.09
N LYS A 164 14.74 29.68 10.42
CA LYS A 164 14.85 29.73 8.95
C LYS A 164 15.79 28.66 8.37
N ARG A 165 16.84 28.29 9.10
CA ARG A 165 17.80 27.26 8.66
C ARG A 165 17.23 25.86 8.86
N ARG A 166 16.56 25.60 9.99
CA ARG A 166 15.87 24.33 10.25
C ARG A 166 14.75 24.07 9.26
N THR A 167 14.00 25.10 8.89
CA THR A 167 12.84 24.98 7.98
C THR A 167 13.22 24.98 6.50
N GLN A 168 14.52 24.97 6.15
CA GLN A 168 14.97 24.75 4.77
C GLN A 168 14.74 23.29 4.36
N GLN A 169 14.47 23.09 3.08
CA GLN A 169 14.44 21.74 2.51
C GLN A 169 15.81 21.07 2.74
N ASN A 170 15.80 19.84 3.24
CA ASN A 170 16.97 18.99 3.52
C ASN A 170 17.85 19.39 4.72
N PHE A 171 17.31 20.11 5.71
CA PHE A 171 18.02 20.28 6.98
C PHE A 171 18.12 18.95 7.73
N VAL A 172 19.33 18.58 8.18
CA VAL A 172 19.61 17.37 8.96
C VAL A 172 20.16 17.78 10.33
N CYS A 173 19.77 17.04 11.38
CA CYS A 173 20.28 17.21 12.73
C CYS A 173 21.83 17.20 12.74
N PRO A 174 22.50 18.24 13.26
CA PRO A 174 23.96 18.31 13.33
C PRO A 174 24.58 17.17 14.13
N VAL A 175 23.93 16.74 15.22
CA VAL A 175 24.40 15.63 16.06
C VAL A 175 24.28 14.30 15.32
N CYS A 176 23.17 14.04 14.63
CA CYS A 176 23.03 12.84 13.80
C CYS A 176 24.06 12.82 12.66
N ARG A 177 24.43 13.98 12.13
CA ARG A 177 25.46 14.12 11.10
C ARG A 177 26.86 13.81 11.63
N GLU A 178 27.14 14.10 12.89
CA GLU A 178 28.44 13.86 13.53
C GLU A 178 28.59 12.41 14.04
N GLN A 179 27.50 11.71 14.37
CA GLN A 179 27.51 10.28 14.76
C GLN A 179 27.65 9.30 13.56
N THR A 180 28.21 9.76 12.44
CA THR A 180 28.20 9.06 11.15
C THR A 180 29.16 7.88 11.02
N GLU A 181 29.92 7.47 12.04
CA GLU A 181 30.70 6.22 11.89
C GLU A 181 29.83 4.96 12.07
N GLU A 182 28.87 4.94 13.00
CA GLU A 182 28.04 3.74 13.22
C GLU A 182 26.76 3.72 12.38
N ASN A 183 26.20 4.89 12.06
CA ASN A 183 24.98 5.04 11.27
C ASN A 183 25.20 5.20 9.75
N SER A 184 26.43 5.10 9.24
CA SER A 184 26.69 5.11 7.78
C SER A 184 26.78 3.72 7.15
N PHE A 185 26.81 2.67 7.95
CA PHE A 185 26.85 1.30 7.46
C PHE A 185 25.48 0.85 6.98
N PHE A 186 25.48 -0.03 5.96
CA PHE A 186 24.32 -0.40 5.18
C PHE A 186 23.13 -0.88 6.04
N PHE A 187 23.36 -1.83 6.95
CA PHE A 187 22.28 -2.35 7.81
C PHE A 187 21.95 -1.43 8.99
N GLY A 188 22.82 -0.48 9.34
CA GLY A 188 22.48 0.62 10.25
C GLY A 188 21.49 1.59 9.62
N LEU A 189 21.69 1.91 8.33
CA LEU A 189 20.77 2.74 7.53
C LEU A 189 19.47 2.01 7.14
N TYR A 190 19.55 0.70 6.90
CA TYR A 190 18.43 -0.12 6.41
C TYR A 190 18.24 -1.39 7.26
N PRO A 191 17.87 -1.27 8.55
CA PRO A 191 17.80 -2.40 9.48
C PRO A 191 16.77 -3.46 9.05
N HIS A 192 15.69 -3.05 8.38
CA HIS A 192 14.68 -3.96 7.83
C HIS A 192 15.24 -4.91 6.75
N LEU A 193 16.37 -4.57 6.12
CA LEU A 193 17.03 -5.42 5.13
C LEU A 193 17.93 -6.48 5.77
N LEU A 194 18.17 -6.44 7.09
CA LEU A 194 18.97 -7.46 7.78
C LEU A 194 18.37 -8.86 7.63
N GLN A 195 17.04 -8.97 7.48
CA GLN A 195 16.37 -10.23 7.16
C GLN A 195 16.81 -10.85 5.82
N CYS A 196 17.40 -10.05 4.94
CA CYS A 196 17.98 -10.49 3.68
C CYS A 196 19.41 -11.00 3.84
N TRP A 197 19.97 -11.11 5.05
CA TRP A 197 21.34 -11.58 5.26
C TRP A 197 21.38 -13.10 5.50
N ASP A 198 22.15 -13.83 4.68
CA ASP A 198 22.39 -15.26 4.93
C ASP A 198 23.63 -15.44 5.83
N ALA A 199 23.39 -15.51 7.14
CA ALA A 199 24.45 -15.66 8.14
C ALA A 199 25.20 -17.00 8.06
N VAL A 200 24.58 -18.04 7.46
CA VAL A 200 25.18 -19.38 7.33
C VAL A 200 26.22 -19.40 6.22
N LYS A 201 25.95 -18.68 5.12
CA LYS A 201 26.83 -18.71 3.95
C LYS A 201 27.84 -17.57 3.87
N ASN A 202 27.59 -16.45 4.54
CA ASN A 202 28.58 -15.38 4.64
C ASN A 202 29.59 -15.69 5.74
N LEU A 203 30.65 -16.40 5.36
CA LEU A 203 31.73 -16.80 6.25
C LEU A 203 33.03 -16.07 5.89
N LYS A 204 33.80 -15.69 6.92
CA LYS A 204 35.17 -15.17 6.83
C LYS A 204 36.16 -16.21 7.37
N PRO A 205 37.45 -16.16 7.02
CA PRO A 205 38.47 -16.98 7.66
C PRO A 205 38.44 -16.81 9.19
N GLY A 206 38.46 -17.93 9.91
CA GLY A 206 38.52 -17.97 11.37
C GLY A 206 39.90 -17.62 11.89
N ALA A 207 40.01 -17.44 13.21
CA ALA A 207 41.29 -17.16 13.88
C ALA A 207 42.27 -18.34 13.77
N VAL A 208 41.75 -19.55 13.59
CA VAL A 208 42.52 -20.79 13.42
C VAL A 208 42.55 -21.19 11.95
N ARG A 209 43.71 -21.68 11.49
CA ARG A 209 43.91 -22.12 10.11
C ARG A 209 43.02 -23.34 9.82
N GLY A 210 42.07 -23.17 8.88
CA GLY A 210 41.11 -24.20 8.50
C GLY A 210 39.70 -23.98 9.04
N GLU A 211 39.50 -23.00 9.93
CA GLU A 211 38.18 -22.64 10.44
C GLU A 211 37.56 -21.46 9.67
N SER A 212 36.24 -21.41 9.66
CA SER A 212 35.45 -20.32 9.07
C SER A 212 34.53 -19.75 10.14
N ALA A 213 34.52 -18.43 10.30
CA ALA A 213 33.65 -17.71 11.23
C ALA A 213 32.56 -16.94 10.48
N PRO A 214 31.37 -16.71 11.06
CA PRO A 214 30.36 -15.85 10.45
C PRO A 214 30.90 -14.43 10.19
N LEU A 215 30.61 -13.89 9.02
CA LEU A 215 30.87 -12.50 8.68
C LEU A 215 29.75 -11.64 9.32
N SER A 216 30.13 -10.71 10.20
CA SER A 216 29.19 -9.75 10.78
C SER A 216 28.74 -8.73 9.72
N PRO A 217 27.43 -8.44 9.63
CA PRO A 217 26.88 -7.47 8.69
C PRO A 217 27.00 -6.01 9.18
N ASP A 218 27.37 -5.78 10.44
CA ASP A 218 27.21 -4.48 11.13
C ASP A 218 28.12 -3.36 10.60
N ARG A 219 29.16 -3.73 9.83
CA ARG A 219 30.17 -2.79 9.29
C ARG A 219 30.26 -2.83 7.76
N LEU A 220 29.20 -3.29 7.08
CA LEU A 220 29.19 -3.39 5.62
C LEU A 220 28.67 -2.10 4.98
N VAL A 221 29.18 -1.75 3.81
CA VAL A 221 28.76 -0.59 3.02
C VAL A 221 28.08 -1.06 1.73
N ALA A 222 27.08 -0.33 1.24
CA ALA A 222 26.50 -0.57 -0.08
C ALA A 222 27.48 -0.14 -1.18
N ASP A 223 28.28 -1.09 -1.63
CA ASP A 223 29.10 -0.94 -2.84
C ASP A 223 28.62 -1.87 -3.97
N GLU A 224 29.13 -1.63 -5.18
CA GLU A 224 28.80 -2.39 -6.39
C GLU A 224 29.76 -3.57 -6.64
N ARG A 225 30.84 -3.69 -5.85
CA ARG A 225 31.94 -4.63 -6.12
C ARG A 225 31.79 -5.92 -5.33
N ASN A 226 31.38 -5.82 -4.07
CA ASN A 226 31.29 -6.92 -3.14
C ASN A 226 29.93 -7.61 -3.23
N LYS A 227 29.97 -8.93 -3.43
CA LYS A 227 28.79 -9.79 -3.47
C LYS A 227 28.73 -10.62 -2.20
N TYR A 228 27.58 -10.60 -1.56
CA TYR A 228 27.28 -11.36 -0.36
C TYR A 228 26.16 -12.36 -0.64
N TRP A 229 26.03 -13.37 0.21
CA TRP A 229 24.86 -14.25 0.21
C TRP A 229 23.69 -13.56 0.87
N LEU A 230 22.61 -13.39 0.12
CA LEU A 230 21.41 -12.68 0.55
C LEU A 230 20.20 -13.61 0.49
N LEU A 231 19.26 -13.43 1.41
CA LEU A 231 17.97 -14.12 1.45
C LEU A 231 16.92 -13.28 0.72
N CYS A 232 16.13 -13.94 -0.13
CA CYS A 232 14.98 -13.32 -0.79
C CYS A 232 13.83 -13.10 0.20
N ILE A 233 13.38 -11.85 0.35
CA ILE A 233 12.21 -11.51 1.17
C ILE A 233 10.98 -12.25 0.62
N GLY A 234 10.27 -12.98 1.48
CA GLY A 234 9.06 -13.73 1.13
C GLY A 234 9.28 -15.17 0.64
N HIS A 235 10.46 -15.51 0.10
CA HIS A 235 10.75 -16.87 -0.38
C HIS A 235 11.88 -17.59 0.38
N GLY A 236 12.76 -16.85 1.06
CA GLY A 236 13.86 -17.41 1.87
C GLY A 236 15.03 -18.00 1.05
N HIS A 237 15.08 -17.79 -0.27
CA HIS A 237 16.16 -18.31 -1.10
C HIS A 237 17.44 -17.53 -0.90
N SER A 238 18.55 -18.25 -0.76
CA SER A 238 19.89 -17.68 -0.70
C SER A 238 20.45 -17.48 -2.12
N TYR A 239 20.84 -16.25 -2.45
CA TYR A 239 21.42 -15.85 -3.73
C TYR A 239 22.61 -14.92 -3.54
N LYS A 240 23.53 -14.85 -4.52
CA LYS A 240 24.63 -13.88 -4.48
C LYS A 240 24.19 -12.54 -5.08
N GLY A 241 24.29 -11.46 -4.31
CA GLY A 241 23.93 -10.11 -4.73
C GLY A 241 24.78 -9.04 -4.03
N THR A 242 24.69 -7.79 -4.50
CA THR A 242 25.33 -6.64 -3.86
C THR A 242 24.37 -5.99 -2.87
N LEU A 243 24.88 -5.36 -1.82
CA LEU A 243 24.05 -4.61 -0.87
C LEU A 243 23.42 -3.38 -1.55
N ALA A 244 24.13 -2.71 -2.46
CA ALA A 244 23.56 -1.64 -3.29
C ALA A 244 22.35 -2.13 -4.12
N GLY A 245 22.39 -3.38 -4.60
CA GLY A 245 21.30 -4.00 -5.34
C GLY A 245 20.01 -4.16 -4.52
N LEU A 246 20.10 -4.27 -3.19
CA LEU A 246 18.92 -4.37 -2.32
C LEU A 246 18.10 -3.06 -2.26
N LEU A 247 18.72 -1.92 -2.58
CA LEU A 247 18.07 -0.60 -2.60
C LEU A 247 17.36 -0.31 -3.94
N SER A 248 17.59 -1.13 -4.96
CA SER A 248 16.89 -1.00 -6.23
C SER A 248 15.41 -1.38 -6.06
N ASN A 249 14.51 -0.73 -6.83
CA ASN A 249 13.04 -0.85 -6.73
C ASN A 249 12.46 -2.29 -6.86
N SER A 250 13.31 -3.29 -7.02
CA SER A 250 13.00 -4.69 -6.77
C SER A 250 14.33 -5.42 -6.56
N PRO A 251 14.67 -5.89 -5.34
CA PRO A 251 15.80 -6.81 -5.15
C PRO A 251 15.47 -8.12 -5.85
N VAL A 252 15.76 -8.16 -7.15
CA VAL A 252 15.40 -9.28 -8.01
C VAL A 252 16.32 -10.45 -7.68
N CYS A 253 15.84 -11.36 -6.83
CA CYS A 253 16.47 -12.65 -6.66
C CYS A 253 16.55 -13.31 -8.05
N PRO A 254 17.75 -13.61 -8.58
CA PRO A 254 17.89 -14.19 -9.93
C PRO A 254 17.20 -15.56 -10.06
N ARG A 255 16.96 -16.23 -8.93
CA ARG A 255 16.17 -17.48 -8.88
C ARG A 255 14.67 -17.23 -8.90
N CYS A 256 14.19 -16.11 -8.38
CA CYS A 256 12.77 -15.75 -8.40
C CYS A 256 12.38 -14.99 -9.66
N LEU A 257 13.33 -14.74 -10.57
CA LEU A 257 13.06 -14.10 -11.85
C LEU A 257 11.91 -14.85 -12.54
N PRO A 258 10.80 -14.17 -12.83
CA PRO A 258 9.70 -14.80 -13.52
C PRO A 258 10.18 -15.25 -14.90
N VAL A 259 10.00 -16.54 -15.19
CA VAL A 259 10.22 -17.05 -16.55
C VAL A 259 8.95 -16.82 -17.36
N ALA A 260 9.07 -16.47 -18.64
CA ALA A 260 7.88 -16.33 -19.49
C ALA A 260 7.05 -17.63 -19.51
N LYS A 261 5.72 -17.50 -19.42
CA LYS A 261 4.78 -18.63 -19.35
C LYS A 261 5.04 -19.51 -18.12
N ASN A 262 5.33 -18.87 -17.00
CA ASN A 262 5.44 -19.55 -15.71
C ASN A 262 4.07 -20.05 -15.21
N LEU A 263 4.09 -20.89 -14.18
CA LEU A 263 2.89 -21.48 -13.58
C LEU A 263 1.94 -20.40 -13.06
N ALA A 264 2.45 -19.35 -12.39
CA ALA A 264 1.61 -18.29 -11.83
C ALA A 264 0.86 -17.50 -12.92
N GLU A 265 1.48 -17.26 -14.07
CA GLU A 265 0.86 -16.60 -15.22
C GLU A 265 -0.21 -17.49 -15.89
N ILE A 266 0.11 -18.76 -16.16
CA ILE A 266 -0.76 -19.64 -16.96
C ILE A 266 -1.87 -20.29 -16.11
N ALA A 267 -1.60 -20.58 -14.84
CA ALA A 267 -2.54 -21.26 -13.95
C ALA A 267 -2.47 -20.69 -12.51
N PRO A 268 -2.91 -19.44 -12.31
CA PRO A 268 -2.83 -18.75 -11.01
C PRO A 268 -3.57 -19.49 -9.89
N TYR A 269 -4.63 -20.23 -10.20
CA TYR A 269 -5.39 -21.04 -9.24
C TYR A 269 -4.58 -22.20 -8.61
N LEU A 270 -3.44 -22.56 -9.21
CA LEU A 270 -2.53 -23.58 -8.67
C LEU A 270 -1.48 -23.01 -7.71
N VAL A 271 -1.27 -21.69 -7.69
CA VAL A 271 -0.26 -21.03 -6.83
C VAL A 271 -0.52 -21.32 -5.35
N GLY A 272 -1.79 -21.25 -4.91
CA GLY A 272 -2.16 -21.55 -3.53
C GLY A 272 -1.92 -23.00 -3.11
N GLN A 273 -1.75 -23.92 -4.08
CA GLN A 273 -1.45 -25.32 -3.83
C GLN A 273 0.05 -25.62 -3.84
N TRP A 274 0.91 -24.63 -4.05
CA TRP A 274 2.35 -24.82 -4.10
C TRP A 274 2.95 -24.98 -2.70
N CYS A 275 3.66 -26.09 -2.44
CA CYS A 275 4.31 -26.30 -1.15
C CYS A 275 5.74 -25.74 -1.15
N GLN A 276 5.89 -24.43 -0.93
CA GLN A 276 7.20 -23.75 -1.02
C GLN A 276 8.28 -24.37 -0.13
N LEU A 277 7.92 -24.74 1.12
CA LEU A 277 8.85 -25.34 2.08
C LEU A 277 9.47 -26.67 1.58
N ARG A 278 8.74 -27.44 0.76
CA ARG A 278 9.21 -28.71 0.19
C ARG A 278 9.90 -28.53 -1.17
N ASN A 279 9.56 -27.47 -1.90
CA ASN A 279 10.06 -27.22 -3.25
C ASN A 279 11.39 -26.45 -3.29
N GLY A 280 11.88 -26.00 -2.14
CA GLY A 280 13.16 -25.32 -2.04
C GLY A 280 13.21 -24.09 -2.94
N ASP A 281 14.11 -24.09 -3.93
CA ASP A 281 14.34 -22.99 -4.85
C ASP A 281 13.27 -22.82 -5.95
N GLN A 282 12.39 -23.81 -6.13
CA GLN A 282 11.36 -23.75 -7.17
C GLN A 282 10.14 -22.97 -6.67
N THR A 283 9.66 -22.04 -7.50
CA THR A 283 8.50 -21.20 -7.24
C THR A 283 7.52 -21.23 -8.42
N PRO A 284 6.25 -20.87 -8.20
CA PRO A 284 5.29 -20.72 -9.29
C PRO A 284 5.72 -19.69 -10.36
N TRP A 285 6.57 -18.73 -10.01
CA TRP A 285 7.03 -17.67 -10.92
C TRP A 285 8.26 -18.09 -11.73
N ASN A 286 9.13 -18.95 -11.18
CA ASN A 286 10.32 -19.43 -11.90
C ASN A 286 10.13 -20.78 -12.60
N THR A 287 8.98 -21.43 -12.41
CA THR A 287 8.68 -22.74 -13.00
C THR A 287 7.73 -22.61 -14.19
N LYS A 288 8.14 -23.11 -15.37
CA LYS A 288 7.28 -23.14 -16.57
C LYS A 288 6.03 -24.01 -16.36
N ALA A 289 4.87 -23.54 -16.82
CA ALA A 289 3.60 -24.26 -16.67
C ALA A 289 3.58 -25.63 -17.38
N GLY A 290 4.32 -25.77 -18.47
CA GLY A 290 4.49 -27.03 -19.22
C GLY A 290 5.59 -27.94 -18.69
N SER A 291 6.19 -27.64 -17.54
CA SER A 291 7.35 -28.40 -17.04
C SER A 291 6.99 -29.80 -16.57
N SER A 292 7.81 -30.80 -16.94
CA SER A 292 7.73 -32.16 -16.40
C SER A 292 8.33 -32.27 -14.99
N LEU A 293 8.89 -31.18 -14.45
CA LEU A 293 9.44 -31.12 -13.10
C LEU A 293 8.39 -31.53 -12.06
N LYS A 294 8.75 -32.51 -11.24
CA LYS A 294 7.96 -32.94 -10.08
C LYS A 294 8.20 -31.98 -8.92
N VAL A 295 7.09 -31.52 -8.36
CA VAL A 295 7.08 -30.60 -7.22
C VAL A 295 6.00 -31.05 -6.24
N TRP A 296 6.15 -30.60 -5.00
CA TRP A 296 5.22 -30.84 -3.92
C TRP A 296 4.07 -29.85 -3.97
N TRP A 297 2.87 -30.40 -3.85
CA TRP A 297 1.61 -29.70 -3.79
C TRP A 297 0.94 -29.93 -2.44
N GLN A 298 0.15 -28.95 -2.01
CA GLN A 298 -0.64 -28.99 -0.79
C GLN A 298 -2.12 -28.82 -1.13
N CYS A 299 -2.97 -29.56 -0.43
CA CYS A 299 -4.41 -29.47 -0.61
C CYS A 299 -4.93 -28.23 0.12
N LEU A 300 -5.76 -27.44 -0.56
CA LEU A 300 -6.42 -26.28 0.06
C LEU A 300 -7.45 -26.69 1.12
N THR A 301 -8.06 -27.87 0.98
CA THR A 301 -9.12 -28.35 1.89
C THR A 301 -8.53 -29.05 3.13
N HIS A 302 -7.39 -29.73 2.97
CA HIS A 302 -6.76 -30.51 4.04
C HIS A 302 -5.26 -30.25 4.07
N GLN A 303 -4.79 -29.41 5.00
CA GLN A 303 -3.39 -28.98 5.05
C GLN A 303 -2.37 -30.12 5.17
N GLY A 304 -2.75 -31.28 5.74
CA GLY A 304 -1.91 -32.47 5.85
C GLY A 304 -1.76 -33.29 4.55
N HIS A 305 -2.53 -32.98 3.51
CA HIS A 305 -2.42 -33.65 2.22
C HIS A 305 -1.33 -33.00 1.39
N LEU A 306 -0.14 -33.60 1.42
CA LEU A 306 1.01 -33.21 0.62
C LEU A 306 1.31 -34.30 -0.40
N TRP A 307 1.40 -33.95 -1.68
CA TRP A 307 1.73 -34.94 -2.72
C TRP A 307 2.67 -34.36 -3.77
N GLU A 308 3.47 -35.25 -4.35
CA GLU A 308 4.39 -34.91 -5.43
C GLU A 308 3.77 -35.27 -6.79
N THR A 309 3.73 -34.32 -7.73
CA THR A 309 3.41 -34.58 -9.14
C THR A 309 4.02 -33.50 -10.03
N SER A 310 4.08 -33.76 -11.34
CA SER A 310 4.64 -32.78 -12.27
C SER A 310 3.73 -31.57 -12.49
N VAL A 311 4.34 -30.41 -12.74
CA VAL A 311 3.61 -29.17 -13.05
C VAL A 311 2.71 -29.33 -14.27
N PHE A 312 3.22 -29.95 -15.34
CA PHE A 312 2.46 -30.26 -16.55
C PHE A 312 1.17 -31.06 -16.25
N LYS A 313 1.21 -32.07 -15.37
CA LYS A 313 0.02 -32.85 -15.02
C LYS A 313 -1.02 -32.02 -14.27
N ARG A 314 -0.60 -31.03 -13.49
CA ARG A 314 -1.53 -30.13 -12.81
C ARG A 314 -2.17 -29.15 -13.79
N VAL A 315 -1.36 -28.56 -14.67
CA VAL A 315 -1.80 -27.52 -15.60
C VAL A 315 -2.64 -28.10 -16.74
N SER A 316 -2.15 -29.15 -17.42
CA SER A 316 -2.78 -29.67 -18.65
C SER A 316 -3.82 -30.76 -18.40
N GLN A 317 -3.68 -31.55 -17.34
CA GLN A 317 -4.59 -32.66 -17.03
C GLN A 317 -5.52 -32.37 -15.85
N ASN A 318 -5.41 -31.18 -15.26
CA ASN A 318 -6.20 -30.75 -14.10
C ASN A 318 -6.23 -31.79 -12.96
N THR A 319 -5.09 -32.45 -12.72
CA THR A 319 -5.01 -33.46 -11.65
C THR A 319 -5.13 -32.79 -10.28
N GLY A 320 -6.01 -33.31 -9.42
CA GLY A 320 -6.21 -32.81 -8.05
C GLY A 320 -5.54 -33.65 -6.96
N CYS A 321 -5.82 -33.31 -5.70
CA CYS A 321 -5.34 -34.04 -4.52
C CYS A 321 -5.68 -35.54 -4.63
N PRO A 322 -4.67 -36.45 -4.62
CA PRO A 322 -4.91 -37.88 -4.75
C PRO A 322 -5.58 -38.47 -3.50
N TYR A 323 -5.43 -37.84 -2.34
CA TYR A 323 -6.05 -38.27 -1.09
C TYR A 323 -7.55 -37.95 -1.08
N CYS A 324 -7.94 -36.71 -1.41
CA CYS A 324 -9.36 -36.34 -1.55
C CYS A 324 -10.07 -37.18 -2.63
N ALA A 325 -9.37 -37.49 -3.72
CA ALA A 325 -9.90 -38.32 -4.79
C ALA A 325 -9.86 -39.83 -4.49
N ASN A 326 -9.45 -40.25 -3.28
CA ASN A 326 -9.29 -41.64 -2.87
C ASN A 326 -8.44 -42.49 -3.84
N ARG A 327 -7.42 -41.87 -4.45
CA ARG A 327 -6.40 -42.55 -5.24
C ARG A 327 -5.16 -42.92 -4.43
N ALA A 328 -4.97 -42.28 -3.27
CA ALA A 328 -3.91 -42.57 -2.30
C ALA A 328 -4.47 -42.56 -0.88
N VAL A 329 -3.89 -43.41 -0.03
CA VAL A 329 -4.25 -43.51 1.39
C VAL A 329 -3.67 -42.34 2.17
N SER A 330 -4.44 -41.82 3.11
CA SER A 330 -4.08 -40.77 4.06
C SER A 330 -4.80 -41.03 5.38
N THR A 331 -4.41 -40.29 6.41
CA THR A 331 -5.07 -40.32 7.71
C THR A 331 -6.56 -39.95 7.67
N THR A 332 -7.05 -39.30 6.60
CA THR A 332 -8.44 -38.86 6.50
C THR A 332 -9.34 -39.83 5.73
N ASN A 333 -8.78 -40.80 4.99
CA ASN A 333 -9.56 -41.71 4.11
C ASN A 333 -9.19 -43.20 4.28
N SER A 334 -8.41 -43.53 5.31
CA SER A 334 -8.06 -44.90 5.64
C SER A 334 -9.25 -45.67 6.25
N LEU A 335 -9.22 -47.00 6.14
CA LEU A 335 -10.18 -47.89 6.79
C LEU A 335 -10.13 -47.75 8.31
N ALA A 336 -8.94 -47.59 8.89
CA ALA A 336 -8.78 -47.37 10.34
C ALA A 336 -9.50 -46.10 10.81
N THR A 337 -9.41 -45.01 10.05
CA THR A 337 -10.02 -43.73 10.43
C THR A 337 -11.54 -43.74 10.23
N LEU A 338 -12.03 -44.24 9.09
CA LEU A 338 -13.44 -44.14 8.76
C LEU A 338 -14.29 -45.25 9.37
N TYR A 339 -13.73 -46.46 9.58
CA TYR A 339 -14.47 -47.62 10.09
C TYR A 339 -13.64 -48.40 11.13
N PRO A 340 -13.37 -47.83 12.32
CA PRO A 340 -12.50 -48.46 13.33
C PRO A 340 -13.01 -49.84 13.81
N GLU A 341 -14.32 -50.00 13.96
CA GLU A 341 -14.96 -51.28 14.30
C GLU A 341 -14.76 -52.38 13.24
N MET A 342 -14.64 -51.96 11.97
CA MET A 342 -14.37 -52.89 10.88
C MET A 342 -12.86 -53.18 10.79
N ALA A 343 -12.03 -52.15 11.01
CA ALA A 343 -10.58 -52.26 11.04
C ALA A 343 -10.10 -53.29 12.08
N SER A 344 -10.73 -53.38 13.24
CA SER A 344 -10.40 -54.38 14.28
C SER A 344 -10.61 -55.84 13.84
N ARG A 345 -11.44 -56.05 12.81
CA ARG A 345 -11.75 -57.37 12.24
C ARG A 345 -10.84 -57.73 11.06
N LEU A 346 -9.96 -56.82 10.63
CA LEU A 346 -9.08 -57.06 9.49
C LEU A 346 -8.10 -58.20 9.81
N ASN A 347 -8.00 -59.18 8.93
CA ASN A 347 -6.94 -60.18 9.04
C ASN A 347 -5.66 -59.63 8.39
N ILE A 348 -4.71 -59.19 9.21
CA ILE A 348 -3.48 -58.50 8.75
C ILE A 348 -2.60 -59.46 7.94
N GLU A 349 -2.40 -60.69 8.42
CA GLU A 349 -1.55 -61.70 7.78
C GLU A 349 -2.01 -62.05 6.36
N LYS A 350 -3.29 -62.40 6.19
CA LYS A 350 -3.87 -62.77 4.89
C LYS A 350 -3.99 -61.60 3.91
N ASN A 351 -3.95 -60.36 4.39
CA ASN A 351 -3.91 -59.18 3.54
C ASN A 351 -2.47 -58.67 3.27
N GLY A 352 -1.47 -59.52 3.53
CA GLY A 352 -0.06 -59.23 3.21
C GLY A 352 0.55 -58.21 4.17
N ALA A 353 0.28 -58.35 5.46
CA ALA A 353 0.74 -57.46 6.53
C ALA A 353 0.30 -55.99 6.40
N LYS A 354 -0.75 -55.71 5.62
CA LYS A 354 -1.31 -54.36 5.51
C LYS A 354 -2.14 -54.02 6.73
N LEU A 355 -1.82 -52.88 7.35
CA LEU A 355 -2.62 -52.33 8.43
C LEU A 355 -3.88 -51.67 7.87
N ALA A 356 -4.91 -51.54 8.69
CA ALA A 356 -6.13 -50.82 8.29
C ALA A 356 -5.86 -49.33 7.99
N SER A 357 -4.79 -48.75 8.55
CA SER A 357 -4.34 -47.40 8.21
C SER A 357 -3.82 -47.28 6.78
N ASP A 358 -3.42 -48.39 6.15
CA ASP A 358 -2.79 -48.44 4.82
C ASP A 358 -3.78 -48.87 3.74
N ILE A 359 -5.07 -48.97 4.09
CA ILE A 359 -6.13 -49.43 3.21
C ILE A 359 -7.12 -48.29 3.00
N LEU A 360 -7.45 -47.98 1.75
CA LEU A 360 -8.52 -47.05 1.43
C LEU A 360 -9.87 -47.62 1.87
N ALA A 361 -10.64 -46.83 2.61
CA ALA A 361 -11.98 -47.19 3.04
C ALA A 361 -12.94 -47.49 1.86
N CYS A 362 -12.70 -46.89 0.68
CA CYS A 362 -13.51 -47.12 -0.51
C CYS A 362 -12.97 -48.22 -1.44
N THR A 363 -11.99 -49.03 -1.00
CA THR A 363 -11.42 -50.07 -1.88
C THR A 363 -12.49 -51.06 -2.33
N LYS A 364 -12.47 -51.39 -3.63
CA LYS A 364 -13.35 -52.41 -4.22
C LYS A 364 -12.77 -53.82 -4.12
N LYS A 365 -11.51 -53.96 -3.69
CA LYS A 365 -10.87 -55.27 -3.49
C LYS A 365 -11.48 -55.98 -2.29
N ALA A 366 -11.74 -57.27 -2.43
CA ALA A 366 -12.14 -58.09 -1.31
C ALA A 366 -10.96 -58.28 -0.35
N LEU A 367 -11.19 -58.01 0.93
CA LEU A 367 -10.21 -58.16 2.00
C LEU A 367 -10.57 -59.38 2.84
N TRP A 368 -9.57 -59.94 3.51
CA TRP A 368 -9.74 -61.00 4.49
C TRP A 368 -10.11 -60.43 5.86
N TRP A 369 -11.14 -61.01 6.48
CA TRP A 369 -11.69 -60.59 7.77
C TRP A 369 -11.74 -61.78 8.73
N ASN A 370 -11.57 -61.49 10.01
CA ASN A 370 -11.77 -62.41 11.11
C ASN A 370 -13.23 -62.34 11.58
N CYS A 371 -13.91 -63.48 11.58
CA CYS A 371 -15.27 -63.60 12.12
C CYS A 371 -15.23 -63.85 13.63
N LYS A 372 -16.31 -63.48 14.33
CA LYS A 372 -16.47 -63.80 15.76
C LYS A 372 -16.46 -65.30 16.04
N CYS A 373 -16.84 -66.15 15.08
CA CYS A 373 -16.80 -67.60 15.22
C CYS A 373 -15.40 -68.22 15.07
N GLY A 374 -14.35 -67.41 14.90
CA GLY A 374 -12.97 -67.87 14.70
C GLY A 374 -12.59 -68.19 13.26
N SER A 375 -13.56 -68.25 12.33
CA SER A 375 -13.27 -68.43 10.90
C SER A 375 -12.80 -67.14 10.23
N THR A 376 -12.11 -67.29 9.09
CA THR A 376 -11.77 -66.16 8.21
C THR A 376 -12.63 -66.17 6.96
N TYR A 377 -13.07 -65.00 6.50
CA TYR A 377 -13.85 -64.87 5.26
C TYR A 377 -13.39 -63.67 4.43
N GLN A 378 -13.65 -63.71 3.12
CA GLN A 378 -13.30 -62.62 2.20
C GLN A 378 -14.55 -61.83 1.82
N ARG A 379 -14.48 -60.49 1.92
CA ARG A 379 -15.59 -59.59 1.57
C ARG A 379 -15.06 -58.20 1.24
N THR A 380 -15.79 -57.44 0.41
CA THR A 380 -15.48 -56.02 0.17
C THR A 380 -15.99 -55.16 1.34
N ILE A 381 -15.40 -53.98 1.54
CA ILE A 381 -15.85 -53.02 2.56
C ILE A 381 -17.31 -52.62 2.31
N GLU A 382 -17.67 -52.35 1.04
CA GLU A 382 -19.04 -52.03 0.65
C GLU A 382 -20.05 -53.10 1.10
N LYS A 383 -19.76 -54.39 0.86
CA LYS A 383 -20.62 -55.48 1.33
C LYS A 383 -20.60 -55.64 2.85
N MET A 384 -19.49 -55.31 3.52
CA MET A 384 -19.43 -55.27 4.98
C MET A 384 -20.33 -54.17 5.56
N LEU A 385 -20.42 -53.02 4.89
CA LEU A 385 -21.31 -51.92 5.28
C LEU A 385 -22.79 -52.26 5.01
N SER A 386 -23.10 -52.90 3.88
CA SER A 386 -24.49 -53.22 3.51
C SER A 386 -25.08 -54.42 4.28
N PHE A 387 -24.30 -55.48 4.49
CA PHE A 387 -24.79 -56.75 5.06
C PHE A 387 -24.27 -57.03 6.47
N GLY A 388 -23.40 -56.17 6.99
CA GLY A 388 -22.72 -56.38 8.26
C GLY A 388 -21.59 -57.43 8.20
N PRO A 389 -20.84 -57.55 9.31
CA PRO A 389 -19.81 -58.57 9.47
C PRO A 389 -20.43 -59.96 9.69
N GLY A 390 -19.84 -61.00 9.10
CA GLY A 390 -20.28 -62.38 9.29
C GLY A 390 -19.88 -63.31 8.14
N CYS A 391 -19.38 -64.49 8.48
CA CYS A 391 -19.30 -65.58 7.51
C CYS A 391 -20.73 -66.03 7.15
N ARG A 392 -20.93 -66.67 5.98
CA ARG A 392 -22.22 -67.33 5.72
C ARG A 392 -22.54 -68.26 6.90
N PRO A 393 -23.81 -68.36 7.35
CA PRO A 393 -24.18 -69.43 8.27
C PRO A 393 -23.70 -70.75 7.68
N ALA A 394 -23.06 -71.60 8.49
CA ALA A 394 -22.83 -72.98 8.10
C ALA A 394 -24.17 -73.54 7.61
N ARG A 395 -24.19 -74.03 6.37
CA ARG A 395 -25.39 -74.61 5.75
C ARG A 395 -25.77 -75.91 6.44
#